data_AF-A0A382RY14-F1
#
_entry.id   AF-A0A382RY14-F1
#
_cell.length_a   1.000
_cell.length_b   1.000
_cell.length_c   1.000
_cell.angle_alpha   90.00
_cell.angle_beta   90.00
_cell.angle_gamma   90.00
#
_symmetry.space_group_name_H-M   'P 1'
#
loop_
_entity.id
_entity.type
_entity.pdbx_description
1 polymer ?
#
loop_
_entity_poly.entity_id
_entity_poly.type
_entity_poly.pdbx_seq_one_letter_code
_entity_poly.pdbx_strand_id
1 'polypeptide(L)'
;MNSLIKLTLFVFILFYLNGCESQEIRYHNKMIEILSEKSTIIDPEINIYASKRRLSWLQKQSHDINIASKLQHEAVIANEMLNAGYTQQAIDKYNNVLNIIDSLELSPPKEFTNSVLDLLAITNLRLGEEINCLDDHNKESCIIPIRGSGVHRNKSGTSKAIQIYNKLLSQNPNDFVYRWLINLAYMLRGDYPNNIPKKWMIPQLTPSDSISFPEFNEVASERGLDHISLAGGSIAEDLDQDGDIDIIASSWGIDNQIQLFIN
;
A
#
# COMPACT_ATOMS: atom_id res chain seq x y z
N MET A 1 22.05 -54.40 -37.55
CA MET A 1 21.03 -53.32 -37.53
C MET A 1 21.19 -52.52 -38.82
N ASN A 2 20.19 -52.56 -39.70
CA ASN A 2 20.27 -52.11 -41.10
C ASN A 2 20.56 -50.57 -41.15
N SER A 3 21.46 -50.09 -42.02
CA SER A 3 21.80 -48.65 -42.11
C SER A 3 20.57 -47.77 -42.36
N LEU A 4 19.56 -48.32 -43.02
CA LEU A 4 18.26 -47.66 -43.23
C LEU A 4 17.52 -47.35 -41.92
N ILE A 5 17.61 -48.25 -40.92
CA ILE A 5 16.95 -48.11 -39.62
C ILE A 5 17.64 -47.04 -38.76
N LYS A 6 18.97 -46.93 -38.84
CA LYS A 6 19.72 -45.85 -38.17
C LYS A 6 19.41 -44.48 -38.78
N LEU A 7 19.26 -44.40 -40.09
CA LEU A 7 18.91 -43.16 -40.79
C LEU A 7 17.48 -42.71 -40.47
N THR A 8 16.50 -43.62 -40.43
CA THR A 8 15.13 -43.28 -40.04
C THR A 8 15.02 -42.91 -38.57
N LEU A 9 15.74 -43.57 -37.65
CA LEU A 9 15.79 -43.16 -36.25
C LEU A 9 16.40 -41.75 -36.08
N PHE A 10 17.48 -41.47 -36.82
CA PHE A 10 18.16 -40.18 -36.74
C PHE A 10 17.30 -39.03 -37.29
N VAL A 11 16.57 -39.26 -38.40
CA VAL A 11 15.61 -38.30 -38.96
C VAL A 11 14.42 -38.10 -38.00
N PHE A 12 13.90 -39.16 -37.38
CA PHE A 12 12.83 -39.03 -36.37
C PHE A 12 13.28 -38.22 -35.15
N ILE A 13 14.50 -38.45 -34.64
CA ILE A 13 15.06 -37.67 -33.52
C ILE A 13 15.26 -36.21 -33.92
N LEU A 14 15.69 -35.91 -35.15
CA LEU A 14 15.80 -34.54 -35.68
C LEU A 14 14.43 -33.84 -35.82
N PHE A 15 13.36 -34.57 -36.14
CA PHE A 15 11.99 -34.02 -36.16
C PHE A 15 11.42 -33.81 -34.75
N TYR A 16 11.75 -34.67 -33.78
CA TYR A 16 11.38 -34.46 -32.38
C TYR A 16 12.15 -33.30 -31.71
N LEU A 17 13.39 -33.04 -32.14
CA LEU A 17 14.20 -31.92 -31.65
C LEU A 17 13.85 -30.57 -32.30
N ASN A 18 13.12 -30.58 -33.43
CA ASN A 18 12.56 -29.40 -34.08
C ASN A 18 11.03 -29.37 -33.93
N GLY A 19 10.53 -29.70 -32.74
CA GLY A 19 9.13 -29.47 -32.40
C GLY A 19 8.80 -27.99 -32.60
N CYS A 20 7.87 -27.69 -33.50
CA CYS A 20 7.38 -26.34 -33.74
C CYS A 20 6.84 -25.78 -32.43
N GLU A 21 7.44 -24.70 -31.90
CA GLU A 21 6.90 -23.99 -30.74
C GLU A 21 5.43 -23.68 -31.02
N SER A 22 4.54 -24.07 -30.10
CA SER A 22 3.11 -23.85 -30.32
C SER A 22 2.89 -22.34 -30.51
N GLN A 23 2.00 -21.99 -31.42
CA GLN A 23 1.70 -20.60 -31.73
C GLN A 23 1.30 -19.81 -30.48
N GLU A 24 0.64 -20.48 -29.53
CA GLU A 24 0.27 -19.96 -28.22
C GLU A 24 1.48 -19.62 -27.35
N ILE A 25 2.44 -20.54 -27.17
CA ILE A 25 3.66 -20.29 -26.38
C ILE A 25 4.44 -19.11 -26.99
N ARG A 26 4.56 -19.06 -28.32
CA ARG A 26 5.23 -17.95 -29.01
C ARG A 26 4.53 -16.61 -28.75
N TYR A 27 3.19 -16.57 -28.77
CA TYR A 27 2.44 -15.34 -28.49
C TYR A 27 2.51 -14.93 -27.02
N HIS A 28 2.46 -15.89 -26.09
CA HIS A 28 2.67 -15.66 -24.67
C HIS A 28 4.04 -15.04 -24.41
N ASN A 29 5.10 -15.65 -24.94
CA ASN A 29 6.47 -15.13 -24.84
C ASN A 29 6.59 -13.72 -25.44
N LYS A 30 5.92 -13.45 -26.57
CA LYS A 30 5.91 -12.11 -27.17
C LYS A 30 5.20 -11.08 -26.29
N MET A 31 4.10 -11.45 -25.63
CA MET A 31 3.41 -10.56 -24.70
C MET A 31 4.29 -10.24 -23.49
N ILE A 32 4.97 -11.23 -22.91
CA ILE A 32 5.93 -11.01 -21.81
C ILE A 32 7.01 -10.01 -22.23
N GLU A 33 7.59 -10.17 -23.42
CA GLU A 33 8.60 -9.25 -23.96
C GLU A 33 8.06 -7.82 -24.07
N ILE A 34 6.87 -7.64 -24.67
CA ILE A 34 6.22 -6.32 -24.82
C ILE A 34 5.95 -5.67 -23.47
N LEU A 35 5.43 -6.42 -22.50
CA LEU A 35 5.15 -5.90 -21.15
C LEU A 35 6.44 -5.52 -20.43
N SER A 36 7.48 -6.36 -20.53
CA SER A 36 8.80 -6.07 -19.98
C SER A 36 9.39 -4.79 -20.58
N GLU A 37 9.36 -4.64 -21.91
CA GLU A 37 9.84 -3.43 -22.59
C GLU A 37 9.07 -2.18 -22.11
N LYS A 38 7.73 -2.24 -22.11
CA LYS A 38 6.89 -1.13 -21.64
C LYS A 38 7.12 -0.78 -20.18
N SER A 39 7.41 -1.78 -19.33
CA SER A 39 7.76 -1.54 -17.93
C SER A 39 9.04 -0.71 -17.78
N THR A 40 9.95 -0.69 -18.77
CA THR A 40 11.17 0.13 -18.73
C THR A 40 10.95 1.56 -19.19
N ILE A 41 10.01 1.79 -20.11
CA ILE A 41 9.71 3.10 -20.71
C ILE A 41 8.53 3.74 -19.96
N ILE A 42 8.74 4.07 -18.69
CA ILE A 42 7.75 4.79 -17.89
C ILE A 42 8.23 6.21 -17.69
N ASP A 43 7.41 7.17 -18.12
CA ASP A 43 7.61 8.58 -17.80
C ASP A 43 7.19 8.84 -16.34
N PRO A 44 8.13 9.15 -15.43
CA PRO A 44 7.83 9.41 -14.03
C PRO A 44 7.04 10.71 -13.81
N GLU A 45 7.05 11.64 -14.77
CA GLU A 45 6.28 12.88 -14.69
C GLU A 45 4.79 12.62 -14.86
N ILE A 46 4.44 11.71 -15.77
CA ILE A 46 3.05 11.39 -16.15
C ILE A 46 2.50 10.24 -15.29
N ASN A 47 3.30 9.20 -15.04
CA ASN A 47 2.84 8.03 -14.30
C ASN A 47 3.03 8.21 -12.79
N ILE A 48 1.97 8.69 -12.13
CA ILE A 48 1.94 8.91 -10.68
C ILE A 48 2.03 7.62 -9.84
N TYR A 49 1.83 6.45 -10.44
CA TYR A 49 1.90 5.16 -9.76
C TYR A 49 3.31 4.53 -9.80
N ALA A 50 4.23 5.10 -10.58
CA ALA A 50 5.62 4.65 -10.66
C ALA A 50 6.47 5.28 -9.55
N SER A 51 6.01 5.21 -8.29
CA SER A 51 6.46 6.08 -7.20
C SER A 51 7.97 6.07 -6.94
N LYS A 52 8.64 4.92 -7.01
CA LYS A 52 10.11 4.86 -6.86
C LYS A 52 10.86 5.62 -7.96
N ARG A 53 10.40 5.52 -9.22
CA ARG A 53 10.98 6.26 -10.35
C ARG A 53 10.65 7.75 -10.25
N ARG A 54 9.41 8.06 -9.87
CA ARG A 54 8.94 9.43 -9.65
C ARG A 54 9.72 10.13 -8.54
N LEU A 55 9.98 9.46 -7.42
CA LEU A 55 10.82 9.95 -6.35
C LEU A 55 12.23 10.28 -6.86
N SER A 56 12.85 9.35 -7.60
CA SER A 56 14.18 9.54 -8.19
C SER A 56 14.24 10.72 -9.17
N TRP A 57 13.15 10.98 -9.89
CA TRP A 57 13.01 12.13 -10.78
C TRP A 57 12.83 13.44 -10.01
N LEU A 58 11.92 13.48 -9.02
CA LEU A 58 11.70 14.65 -8.16
C LEU A 58 12.98 15.09 -7.44
N GLN A 59 13.78 14.15 -6.95
CA GLN A 59 15.04 14.42 -6.24
C GLN A 59 16.13 15.03 -7.14
N LYS A 60 16.04 14.87 -8.47
CA LYS A 60 16.98 15.47 -9.42
C LYS A 60 16.60 16.91 -9.80
N GLN A 61 15.39 17.36 -9.46
CA GLN A 61 14.95 18.72 -9.73
C GLN A 61 15.47 19.67 -8.66
N SER A 62 15.87 20.87 -9.08
CA SER A 62 16.17 21.97 -8.16
C SER A 62 15.01 22.95 -8.12
N HIS A 63 14.58 23.29 -6.91
CA HIS A 63 13.54 24.28 -6.62
C HIS A 63 14.07 25.30 -5.58
N ASP A 64 15.34 25.68 -5.69
CA ASP A 64 16.04 26.55 -4.73
C ASP A 64 15.89 28.06 -5.04
N ILE A 65 14.96 28.45 -5.93
CA ILE A 65 14.74 29.85 -6.33
C ILE A 65 14.36 30.71 -5.12
N ASN A 66 13.56 30.16 -4.20
CA ASN A 66 13.22 30.78 -2.92
C ASN A 66 12.85 29.70 -1.89
N ILE A 67 12.83 30.09 -0.62
CA ILE A 67 12.57 29.16 0.49
C ILE A 67 11.17 28.52 0.42
N ALA A 68 10.16 29.24 -0.06
CA ALA A 68 8.80 28.70 -0.18
C ALA A 68 8.74 27.58 -1.24
N SER A 69 9.31 27.81 -2.41
CA SER A 69 9.43 26.82 -3.50
C SER A 69 10.21 25.59 -3.04
N LYS A 70 11.29 25.81 -2.28
CA LYS A 70 12.09 24.72 -1.72
C LYS A 70 11.28 23.87 -0.74
N LEU A 71 10.62 24.49 0.24
CA LEU A 71 9.82 23.76 1.23
C LEU A 71 8.63 23.02 0.60
N GLN A 72 8.01 23.62 -0.42
CA GLN A 72 6.94 22.96 -1.17
C GLN A 72 7.46 21.71 -1.90
N HIS A 73 8.60 21.82 -2.58
CA HIS A 73 9.22 20.68 -3.26
C HIS A 73 9.63 19.57 -2.28
N GLU A 74 10.18 19.95 -1.13
CA GLU A 74 10.56 19.01 -0.07
C GLU A 74 9.34 18.25 0.50
N ALA A 75 8.18 18.92 0.65
CA ALA A 75 6.93 18.28 1.06
C ALA A 75 6.37 17.33 -0.03
N VAL A 76 6.54 17.68 -1.31
CA VAL A 76 6.20 16.79 -2.44
C VAL A 76 7.09 15.55 -2.45
N ILE A 77 8.40 15.71 -2.22
CA ILE A 77 9.33 14.58 -2.08
C ILE A 77 8.93 13.70 -0.90
N ALA A 78 8.59 14.28 0.26
CA ALA A 78 8.13 13.52 1.43
C ALA A 78 6.88 12.68 1.12
N ASN A 79 5.93 13.24 0.36
CA ASN A 79 4.73 12.51 -0.06
C ASN A 79 5.08 11.36 -1.01
N GLU A 80 5.99 11.59 -1.95
CA GLU A 80 6.41 10.53 -2.87
C GLU A 80 7.25 9.45 -2.17
N MET A 81 8.00 9.80 -1.11
CA MET A 81 8.67 8.83 -0.24
C MET A 81 7.66 7.90 0.40
N LEU A 82 6.55 8.43 0.94
CA LEU A 82 5.46 7.62 1.49
C LEU A 82 4.87 6.69 0.41
N ASN A 83 4.53 7.22 -0.77
CA ASN A 83 3.96 6.41 -1.87
C ASN A 83 4.93 5.30 -2.34
N ALA A 84 6.23 5.55 -2.25
CA ALA A 84 7.27 4.58 -2.63
C ALA A 84 7.58 3.53 -1.52
N GLY A 85 6.90 3.61 -0.37
CA GLY A 85 7.10 2.70 0.78
C GLY A 85 8.28 3.08 1.69
N TYR A 86 8.81 4.30 1.57
CA TYR A 86 9.87 4.81 2.43
C TYR A 86 9.30 5.60 3.61
N THR A 87 8.40 4.97 4.36
CA THR A 87 7.52 5.63 5.33
C THR A 87 8.28 6.37 6.45
N GLN A 88 9.31 5.77 7.04
CA GLN A 88 10.13 6.45 8.04
C GLN A 88 10.86 7.68 7.45
N GLN A 89 11.41 7.55 6.24
CA GLN A 89 12.10 8.67 5.57
C GLN A 89 11.13 9.82 5.24
N ALA A 90 9.89 9.50 4.88
CA ALA A 90 8.83 10.49 4.68
C ALA A 90 8.53 11.26 5.98
N ILE A 91 8.42 10.58 7.12
CA ILE A 91 8.26 11.21 8.44
C ILE A 91 9.41 12.18 8.72
N ASP A 92 10.64 11.73 8.52
CA ASP A 92 11.84 12.54 8.78
C ASP A 92 11.85 13.80 7.89
N LYS A 93 11.47 13.65 6.61
CA LYS A 93 11.40 14.74 5.63
C LYS A 93 10.30 15.75 6.00
N TYR A 94 9.10 15.31 6.38
CA TYR A 94 8.03 16.20 6.85
C TYR A 94 8.43 16.95 8.12
N ASN A 95 9.05 16.27 9.09
CA ASN A 95 9.56 16.92 10.29
C ASN A 95 10.64 17.94 9.96
N ASN A 96 11.52 17.67 8.99
CA ASN A 96 12.51 18.62 8.53
C ASN A 96 11.87 19.90 7.95
N VAL A 97 10.85 19.76 7.09
CA VAL A 97 10.08 20.90 6.56
C VAL A 97 9.50 21.75 7.69
N LEU A 98 8.86 21.14 8.69
CA LEU A 98 8.31 21.85 9.85
C LEU A 98 9.41 22.50 10.71
N ASN A 99 10.52 21.80 10.95
CA ASN A 99 11.64 22.32 11.72
C ASN A 99 12.29 23.54 11.04
N ILE A 100 12.40 23.58 9.71
CA ILE A 100 12.90 24.74 8.98
C ILE A 100 11.95 25.92 9.12
N ILE A 101 10.64 25.70 8.99
CA ILE A 101 9.62 26.74 9.20
C ILE A 101 9.77 27.35 10.59
N ASP A 102 9.85 26.51 11.63
CA ASP A 102 9.94 26.95 13.02
C ASP A 102 11.29 27.65 13.29
N SER A 103 12.42 27.09 12.83
CA SER A 103 13.76 27.62 13.12
C SER A 103 14.06 28.95 12.42
N LEU A 104 13.44 29.19 11.27
CA LEU A 104 13.56 30.44 10.52
C LEU A 104 12.41 31.41 10.82
N GLU A 105 11.54 31.07 11.78
CA GLU A 105 10.36 31.86 12.16
C GLU A 105 9.49 32.26 10.96
N LEU A 106 9.33 31.34 10.00
CA LEU A 106 8.55 31.58 8.80
C LEU A 106 7.05 31.55 9.12
N SER A 107 6.29 32.37 8.39
CA SER A 107 4.83 32.39 8.45
C SER A 107 4.23 31.95 7.10
N PRO A 108 4.33 30.66 6.73
CA PRO A 108 3.73 30.16 5.50
C PRO A 108 2.19 30.19 5.58
N PRO A 109 1.49 30.10 4.43
CA PRO A 109 0.04 29.92 4.40
C PRO A 109 -0.40 28.77 5.31
N LYS A 110 -1.52 28.97 6.00
CA LYS A 110 -2.06 27.98 6.95
C LYS A 110 -2.41 26.67 6.23
N GLU A 111 -2.88 26.76 5.00
CA GLU A 111 -3.23 25.65 4.13
C GLU A 111 -2.02 24.74 3.85
N PHE A 112 -0.84 25.34 3.63
CA PHE A 112 0.40 24.59 3.42
C PHE A 112 0.81 23.86 4.70
N THR A 113 0.84 24.58 5.83
CA THR A 113 1.22 24.00 7.12
C THR A 113 0.28 22.86 7.53
N ASN A 114 -1.02 23.06 7.33
CA ASN A 114 -2.03 22.04 7.65
C ASN A 114 -1.91 20.82 6.74
N SER A 115 -1.65 21.01 5.45
CA SER A 115 -1.39 19.90 4.52
C SER A 115 -0.16 19.08 4.92
N VAL A 116 0.94 19.74 5.33
CA VAL A 116 2.15 19.06 5.81
C VAL A 116 1.87 18.28 7.09
N LEU A 117 1.16 18.87 8.05
CA LEU A 117 0.76 18.21 9.29
C LEU A 117 -0.15 17.01 9.03
N ASP A 118 -1.14 17.15 8.17
CA ASP A 118 -2.06 16.08 7.81
C ASP A 118 -1.33 14.88 7.19
N LEU A 119 -0.50 15.14 6.17
CA LEU A 119 0.31 14.10 5.55
C LEU A 119 1.28 13.45 6.55
N LEU A 120 1.89 14.22 7.46
CA LEU A 120 2.71 13.67 8.53
C LEU A 120 1.89 12.76 9.46
N ALA A 121 0.66 13.14 9.81
CA ALA A 121 -0.22 12.31 10.64
C ALA A 121 -0.59 11.00 9.94
N ILE A 122 -0.96 11.05 8.66
CA ILE A 122 -1.24 9.87 7.83
C ILE A 122 0.00 8.98 7.73
N THR A 123 1.19 9.57 7.50
CA THR A 123 2.46 8.82 7.40
C THR A 123 2.78 8.10 8.72
N ASN A 124 2.47 8.72 9.87
CA ASN A 124 2.63 8.07 11.17
C ASN A 124 1.62 6.92 11.40
N LEU A 125 0.39 7.03 10.88
CA LEU A 125 -0.55 5.90 10.89
C LEU A 125 -0.06 4.75 9.99
N ARG A 126 0.46 5.06 8.80
CA ARG A 126 1.07 4.10 7.87
C ARG A 126 2.24 3.36 8.52
N LEU A 127 3.15 4.06 9.19
CA LEU A 127 4.25 3.42 9.92
C LEU A 127 3.72 2.47 11.02
N GLY A 128 2.64 2.87 11.69
CA GLY A 128 1.95 2.02 12.64
C GLY A 128 1.44 0.73 12.00
N GLU A 129 0.82 0.82 10.82
CA GLU A 129 0.28 -0.31 10.08
C GLU A 129 1.40 -1.25 9.58
N GLU A 130 2.48 -0.72 9.02
CA GLU A 130 3.65 -1.51 8.62
C GLU A 130 4.19 -2.35 9.80
N ILE A 131 4.45 -1.70 10.94
CA ILE A 131 5.06 -2.37 12.10
C ILE A 131 4.10 -3.35 12.78
N ASN A 132 2.82 -3.00 12.90
CA ASN A 132 1.89 -3.75 13.76
C ASN A 132 0.99 -4.73 12.99
N CYS A 133 0.81 -4.54 11.67
CA CYS A 133 -0.15 -5.29 10.87
C CYS A 133 0.50 -6.03 9.70
N LEU A 134 1.61 -5.53 9.15
CA LEU A 134 2.38 -6.24 8.13
C LEU A 134 3.48 -7.10 8.77
N ASP A 135 4.37 -6.48 9.55
CA ASP A 135 5.51 -7.19 10.17
C ASP A 135 5.08 -8.17 11.28
N ASP A 136 4.00 -7.85 11.99
CA ASP A 136 3.49 -8.60 13.14
C ASP A 136 1.98 -8.89 13.00
N HIS A 137 1.62 -9.37 11.80
CA HIS A 137 0.26 -9.65 11.39
C HIS A 137 -0.46 -10.64 12.33
N ASN A 138 -1.75 -10.40 12.57
CA ASN A 138 -2.64 -11.35 13.21
C ASN A 138 -4.07 -11.27 12.64
N LYS A 139 -4.88 -12.27 12.98
CA LYS A 139 -6.24 -12.45 12.45
C LYS A 139 -7.21 -11.29 12.76
N GLU A 140 -6.90 -10.45 13.74
CA GLU A 140 -7.69 -9.26 14.11
C GLU A 140 -7.09 -7.95 13.57
N SER A 141 -5.92 -7.99 12.92
CA SER A 141 -5.27 -6.81 12.34
C SER A 141 -6.17 -6.13 11.31
N CYS A 142 -6.26 -4.80 11.37
CA CYS A 142 -6.97 -3.96 10.39
C CYS A 142 -8.49 -4.24 10.24
N ILE A 143 -9.12 -4.94 11.18
CA ILE A 143 -10.59 -5.13 11.20
C ILE A 143 -11.22 -4.06 12.10
N ILE A 144 -12.28 -3.41 11.62
CA ILE A 144 -13.04 -2.40 12.39
C ILE A 144 -14.28 -3.06 13.03
N PRO A 145 -14.52 -2.84 14.34
CA PRO A 145 -13.70 -2.04 15.25
C PRO A 145 -12.39 -2.73 15.62
N ILE A 146 -11.33 -1.94 15.76
CA ILE A 146 -10.04 -2.45 16.20
C ILE A 146 -10.10 -2.69 17.71
N ARG A 147 -9.84 -3.93 18.09
CA ARG A 147 -9.91 -4.46 19.46
C ARG A 147 -8.95 -5.64 19.61
N GLY A 148 -8.89 -6.21 20.81
CA GLY A 148 -8.12 -7.43 21.06
C GLY A 148 -6.67 -7.36 20.56
N SER A 149 -6.26 -8.34 19.76
CA SER A 149 -4.93 -8.38 19.15
C SER A 149 -4.75 -7.45 17.95
N GLY A 150 -5.83 -6.85 17.43
CA GLY A 150 -5.77 -5.80 16.43
C GLY A 150 -5.23 -4.45 16.94
N VAL A 151 -5.20 -4.25 18.27
CA VAL A 151 -4.62 -3.04 18.90
C VAL A 151 -3.10 -3.02 18.70
N HIS A 152 -2.55 -1.88 18.29
CA HIS A 152 -1.12 -1.73 18.04
C HIS A 152 -0.31 -1.96 19.32
N ARG A 153 0.68 -2.85 19.21
CA ARG A 153 1.72 -3.08 20.22
C ARG A 153 2.69 -1.90 20.25
N ASN A 154 3.20 -1.50 19.09
CA ASN A 154 3.96 -0.27 18.91
C ASN A 154 3.01 0.91 18.64
N LYS A 155 2.81 1.72 19.68
CA LYS A 155 1.89 2.86 19.70
C LYS A 155 2.53 4.18 19.31
N SER A 156 3.80 4.20 18.87
CA SER A 156 4.53 5.44 18.59
C SER A 156 3.88 6.25 17.47
N GLY A 157 3.65 5.61 16.31
CA GLY A 157 3.00 6.24 15.15
C GLY A 157 1.58 6.71 15.47
N THR A 158 0.76 5.87 16.08
CA THR A 158 -0.62 6.24 16.45
C THR A 158 -0.66 7.39 17.46
N SER A 159 0.26 7.41 18.43
CA SER A 159 0.37 8.50 19.39
C SER A 159 0.74 9.83 18.73
N LYS A 160 1.66 9.82 17.76
CA LYS A 160 2.05 11.02 17.02
C LYS A 160 0.90 11.52 16.14
N ALA A 161 0.20 10.62 15.46
CA ALA A 161 -0.98 10.96 14.66
C ALA A 161 -2.09 11.59 15.52
N ILE A 162 -2.38 11.05 16.71
CA ILE A 162 -3.36 11.62 17.66
C ILE A 162 -2.97 13.05 18.06
N GLN A 163 -1.69 13.30 18.36
CA GLN A 163 -1.24 14.66 18.71
C GLN A 163 -1.50 15.65 17.57
N ILE A 164 -1.19 15.25 16.34
CA ILE A 164 -1.35 16.12 15.17
C ILE A 164 -2.83 16.34 14.84
N TYR A 165 -3.66 15.29 14.82
CA TYR A 165 -5.10 15.44 14.56
C TYR A 165 -5.80 16.28 15.62
N ASN A 166 -5.40 16.22 16.90
CA ASN A 166 -5.92 17.14 17.91
C ASN A 166 -5.61 18.60 17.57
N LYS A 167 -4.40 18.89 17.08
CA LYS A 167 -4.00 20.24 16.63
C LYS A 167 -4.84 20.67 15.42
N LEU A 168 -4.97 19.83 14.40
CA LEU A 168 -5.75 20.13 13.19
C LEU A 168 -7.25 20.35 13.51
N LEU A 169 -7.86 19.48 14.32
CA LEU A 169 -9.25 19.62 14.75
C LEU A 169 -9.51 20.84 15.65
N SER A 170 -8.50 21.30 16.40
CA SER A 170 -8.63 22.56 17.15
C SER A 170 -8.79 23.77 16.24
N GLN A 171 -8.27 23.70 15.02
CA GLN A 171 -8.33 24.76 14.02
C GLN A 171 -9.54 24.63 13.09
N ASN A 172 -9.91 23.40 12.73
CA ASN A 172 -11.11 23.09 11.94
C ASN A 172 -11.92 21.96 12.60
N PRO A 173 -12.81 22.27 13.56
CA PRO A 173 -13.60 21.26 14.28
C PRO A 173 -14.57 20.46 13.40
N ASN A 174 -14.92 20.98 12.22
CA ASN A 174 -15.88 20.37 11.30
C ASN A 174 -15.21 19.50 10.22
N ASP A 175 -13.91 19.25 10.35
CA ASP A 175 -13.22 18.32 9.46
C ASP A 175 -13.60 16.87 9.80
N PHE A 176 -14.55 16.31 9.07
CA PHE A 176 -15.04 14.95 9.31
C PHE A 176 -13.98 13.88 9.00
N VAL A 177 -13.03 14.16 8.11
CA VAL A 177 -11.92 13.24 7.81
C VAL A 177 -11.01 13.15 9.03
N TYR A 178 -10.61 14.27 9.62
CA TYR A 178 -9.79 14.26 10.83
C TYR A 178 -10.52 13.68 12.04
N ARG A 179 -11.84 13.91 12.15
CA ARG A 179 -12.66 13.27 13.19
C ARG A 179 -12.70 11.75 13.01
N TRP A 180 -12.82 11.25 11.79
CA TRP A 180 -12.76 9.83 11.53
C TRP A 180 -11.39 9.25 11.90
N LEU A 181 -10.31 9.85 11.36
CA LEU A 181 -8.95 9.36 11.55
C LEU A 181 -8.48 9.42 13.01
N ILE A 182 -8.91 10.43 13.78
CA ILE A 182 -8.57 10.46 15.20
C ILE A 182 -9.28 9.36 15.99
N ASN A 183 -10.56 9.04 15.69
CA ASN A 183 -11.26 7.92 16.33
C ASN A 183 -10.57 6.59 16.00
N LEU A 184 -10.21 6.38 14.73
CA LEU A 184 -9.43 5.22 14.31
C LEU A 184 -8.08 5.15 15.05
N ALA A 185 -7.36 6.26 15.17
CA ALA A 185 -6.08 6.31 15.89
C ALA A 185 -6.23 5.97 17.38
N TYR A 186 -7.31 6.42 18.03
CA TYR A 186 -7.63 6.04 19.42
C TYR A 186 -7.98 4.55 19.54
N MET A 187 -8.65 3.93 18.55
CA MET A 187 -8.87 2.48 18.53
C MET A 187 -7.56 1.71 18.34
N LEU A 188 -6.74 2.10 17.35
CA LEU A 188 -5.42 1.51 17.11
C LEU A 188 -4.54 1.58 18.36
N ARG A 189 -4.65 2.63 19.17
CA ARG A 189 -3.90 2.78 20.43
C ARG A 189 -4.50 1.99 21.61
N GLY A 190 -5.76 1.55 21.50
CA GLY A 190 -6.51 0.82 22.52
C GLY A 190 -7.23 1.70 23.55
N ASP A 191 -7.53 2.94 23.18
CA ASP A 191 -8.04 3.99 24.07
C ASP A 191 -9.50 4.38 23.80
N TYR A 192 -10.03 4.01 22.64
CA TYR A 192 -11.45 4.23 22.31
C TYR A 192 -12.34 3.23 23.09
N PRO A 193 -13.49 3.65 23.66
CA PRO A 193 -14.06 5.00 23.63
C PRO A 193 -13.68 5.87 24.86
N ASN A 194 -12.93 5.33 25.82
CA ASN A 194 -12.82 5.93 27.16
C ASN A 194 -11.92 7.18 27.21
N ASN A 195 -10.85 7.22 26.41
CA ASN A 195 -9.80 8.24 26.51
C ASN A 195 -9.77 9.23 25.32
N ILE A 196 -10.75 9.15 24.42
CA ILE A 196 -10.90 10.14 23.34
C ILE A 196 -11.62 11.39 23.86
N PRO A 197 -11.18 12.62 23.51
CA PRO A 197 -11.92 13.83 23.84
C PRO A 197 -13.37 13.76 23.34
N LYS A 198 -14.33 13.91 24.26
CA LYS A 198 -15.78 13.76 23.96
C LYS A 198 -16.26 14.59 22.76
N LYS A 199 -15.67 15.78 22.54
CA LYS A 199 -15.98 16.65 21.39
C LYS A 199 -15.63 16.05 20.02
N TRP A 200 -14.64 15.15 19.96
CA TRP A 200 -14.17 14.49 18.74
C TRP A 200 -14.73 13.08 18.57
N MET A 201 -15.18 12.47 19.67
CA MET A 201 -15.69 11.11 19.68
C MET A 201 -16.87 10.93 18.73
N ILE A 202 -16.78 9.92 17.88
CA ILE A 202 -17.92 9.38 17.13
C ILE A 202 -18.46 8.21 17.97
N PRO A 203 -19.70 8.29 18.48
CA PRO A 203 -20.25 7.22 19.31
C PRO A 203 -20.59 5.98 18.49
N GLN A 204 -20.70 4.82 19.14
CA GLN A 204 -21.21 3.58 18.56
C GLN A 204 -20.40 3.04 17.36
N LEU A 205 -19.08 3.28 17.34
CA LEU A 205 -18.22 2.62 16.35
C LEU A 205 -17.82 1.19 16.73
N THR A 206 -18.11 0.78 17.97
CA THR A 206 -18.01 -0.61 18.42
C THR A 206 -19.42 -1.24 18.46
N PRO A 207 -19.59 -2.51 18.07
CA PRO A 207 -20.84 -3.24 18.19
C PRO A 207 -21.38 -3.18 19.62
N SER A 208 -22.70 -3.27 19.74
CA SER A 208 -23.36 -3.48 21.01
C SER A 208 -23.11 -4.92 21.48
N ASP A 209 -22.82 -5.09 22.77
CA ASP A 209 -22.75 -6.41 23.42
C ASP A 209 -24.09 -7.19 23.33
N SER A 210 -25.18 -6.52 22.94
CA SER A 210 -26.50 -7.13 22.75
C SER A 210 -26.63 -7.98 21.48
N ILE A 211 -25.65 -7.96 20.58
CA ILE A 211 -25.66 -8.75 19.34
C ILE A 211 -24.47 -9.70 19.37
N SER A 212 -24.74 -11.00 19.37
CA SER A 212 -23.73 -12.03 19.15
C SER A 212 -23.90 -12.59 17.74
N PHE A 213 -22.88 -12.45 16.92
CA PHE A 213 -22.79 -13.03 15.58
C PHE A 213 -21.43 -13.72 15.46
N PRO A 214 -21.34 -14.92 14.84
CA PRO A 214 -20.06 -15.61 14.70
C PRO A 214 -19.08 -14.80 13.86
N GLU A 215 -17.82 -14.80 14.26
CA GLU A 215 -16.74 -14.16 13.52
C GLU A 215 -16.14 -15.15 12.51
N PHE A 216 -15.82 -14.66 11.31
CA PHE A 216 -15.09 -15.43 10.33
C PHE A 216 -13.61 -15.37 10.67
N ASN A 217 -13.01 -16.52 10.94
CA ASN A 217 -11.58 -16.60 11.20
C ASN A 217 -10.81 -16.44 9.88
N GLU A 218 -9.84 -15.53 9.88
CA GLU A 218 -8.87 -15.39 8.81
C GLU A 218 -8.00 -16.68 8.72
N VAL A 219 -7.76 -17.14 7.49
CA VAL A 219 -6.99 -18.36 7.15
C VAL A 219 -6.13 -18.19 5.91
N ALA A 220 -5.96 -16.97 5.39
CA ALA A 220 -5.28 -16.71 4.12
C ALA A 220 -3.83 -17.18 4.16
N SER A 221 -3.09 -16.92 5.24
CA SER A 221 -1.70 -17.39 5.36
C SER A 221 -1.59 -18.92 5.41
N GLU A 222 -2.51 -19.59 6.11
CA GLU A 222 -2.57 -21.07 6.18
C GLU A 222 -2.88 -21.70 4.80
N ARG A 223 -3.53 -20.94 3.91
CA ARG A 223 -3.91 -21.36 2.56
C ARG A 223 -3.01 -20.79 1.45
N GLY A 224 -1.98 -20.03 1.78
CA GLY A 224 -1.10 -19.38 0.79
C GLY A 224 -1.79 -18.31 -0.06
N LEU A 225 -2.82 -17.65 0.49
CA LEU A 225 -3.56 -16.56 -0.16
C LEU A 225 -3.13 -15.16 0.33
N ASP A 226 -2.15 -15.07 1.22
CA ASP A 226 -1.61 -13.84 1.83
C ASP A 226 -0.54 -13.14 0.97
N HIS A 227 -0.69 -13.19 -0.36
CA HIS A 227 0.25 -12.56 -1.28
C HIS A 227 0.26 -11.04 -1.17
N ILE A 228 1.46 -10.47 -1.01
CA ILE A 228 1.66 -9.02 -0.96
C ILE A 228 1.82 -8.46 -2.37
N SER A 229 0.93 -7.54 -2.75
CA SER A 229 1.00 -6.80 -4.01
C SER A 229 0.41 -5.39 -3.85
N LEU A 230 0.38 -4.62 -4.94
CA LEU A 230 -0.36 -3.36 -4.96
C LEU A 230 -1.88 -3.61 -5.03
N ALA A 231 -2.66 -2.54 -4.86
CA ALA A 231 -4.11 -2.60 -5.04
C ALA A 231 -4.47 -3.19 -6.42
N GLY A 232 -5.60 -3.87 -6.48
CA GLY A 232 -6.12 -4.48 -7.70
C GLY A 232 -7.56 -4.97 -7.51
N GLY A 233 -8.02 -5.79 -8.44
CA GLY A 233 -9.32 -6.45 -8.36
C GLY A 233 -9.17 -7.92 -8.01
N SER A 234 -10.22 -8.49 -7.41
CA SER A 234 -10.35 -9.92 -7.18
C SER A 234 -11.70 -10.45 -7.67
N ILE A 235 -11.72 -11.73 -8.04
CA ILE A 235 -12.92 -12.50 -8.40
C ILE A 235 -12.88 -13.78 -7.59
N ALA A 236 -14.04 -14.20 -7.06
CA ALA A 236 -14.23 -15.49 -6.43
C ALA A 236 -15.38 -16.21 -7.16
N GLU A 237 -15.09 -17.33 -7.81
CA GLU A 237 -16.02 -18.10 -8.64
C GLU A 237 -15.48 -19.53 -8.83
N ASP A 238 -16.34 -20.47 -9.18
CA ASP A 238 -15.96 -21.81 -9.64
C ASP A 238 -15.43 -21.75 -11.08
N LEU A 239 -14.11 -21.56 -11.25
CA LEU A 239 -13.50 -21.26 -12.55
C LEU A 239 -13.17 -22.52 -13.34
N ASP A 240 -12.95 -23.64 -12.67
CA ASP A 240 -12.70 -24.93 -13.30
C ASP A 240 -13.90 -25.90 -13.32
N GLN A 241 -15.03 -25.48 -12.75
CA GLN A 241 -16.33 -26.18 -12.72
C GLN A 241 -16.32 -27.46 -11.86
N ASP A 242 -15.51 -27.51 -10.81
CA ASP A 242 -15.47 -28.63 -9.87
C ASP A 242 -16.40 -28.45 -8.65
N GLY A 243 -16.97 -27.26 -8.49
CA GLY A 243 -17.91 -26.89 -7.44
C GLY A 243 -17.29 -26.23 -6.21
N ASP A 244 -15.96 -26.11 -6.17
CA ASP A 244 -15.23 -25.33 -5.17
C ASP A 244 -15.00 -23.88 -5.67
N ILE A 245 -14.75 -22.95 -4.74
CA ILE A 245 -14.56 -21.53 -5.08
C ILE A 245 -13.09 -21.23 -5.28
N ASP A 246 -12.74 -20.83 -6.50
CA ASP A 246 -11.42 -20.36 -6.88
C ASP A 246 -11.29 -18.85 -6.68
N ILE A 247 -10.05 -18.36 -6.70
CA ILE A 247 -9.75 -16.93 -6.58
C ILE A 247 -8.85 -16.49 -7.72
N ILE A 248 -9.24 -15.41 -8.40
CA ILE A 248 -8.32 -14.61 -9.23
C ILE A 248 -8.04 -13.30 -8.51
N ALA A 249 -6.77 -12.93 -8.42
CA ALA A 249 -6.33 -11.63 -7.91
C ALA A 249 -5.43 -10.93 -8.93
N SER A 250 -5.64 -9.63 -9.10
CA SER A 250 -4.83 -8.76 -9.95
C SER A 250 -4.16 -7.67 -9.12
N SER A 251 -3.18 -6.98 -9.73
CA SER A 251 -2.46 -5.87 -9.12
C SER A 251 -2.22 -4.77 -10.14
N TRP A 252 -2.14 -3.53 -9.67
CA TRP A 252 -1.83 -2.35 -10.49
C TRP A 252 -0.34 -2.23 -10.86
N GLY A 253 0.54 -3.05 -10.26
CA GLY A 253 1.96 -3.01 -10.59
C GLY A 253 2.20 -3.42 -12.05
N ILE A 254 2.96 -2.59 -12.77
CA ILE A 254 3.23 -2.81 -14.21
C ILE A 254 4.03 -4.10 -14.49
N ASP A 255 4.74 -4.58 -13.48
CA ASP A 255 5.53 -5.81 -13.46
C ASP A 255 4.86 -6.93 -12.64
N ASN A 256 3.64 -6.70 -12.13
CA ASN A 256 2.90 -7.69 -11.37
C ASN A 256 2.11 -8.60 -12.31
N GLN A 257 1.95 -9.87 -11.92
CA GLN A 257 1.19 -10.85 -12.67
C GLN A 257 -0.18 -11.06 -12.01
N ILE A 258 -1.18 -11.37 -12.82
CA ILE A 258 -2.46 -11.88 -12.31
C ILE A 258 -2.19 -13.27 -11.72
N GLN A 259 -2.78 -13.52 -10.55
CA GLN A 259 -2.66 -14.79 -9.84
C GLN A 259 -4.01 -15.52 -9.87
N LEU A 260 -3.96 -16.81 -10.16
CA LEU A 260 -5.09 -17.73 -10.09
C LEU A 260 -4.78 -18.76 -8.99
N PHE A 261 -5.72 -18.92 -8.08
CA PHE A 261 -5.69 -19.89 -6.99
C PHE A 261 -6.86 -20.85 -7.21
N ILE A 262 -6.56 -22.10 -7.55
CA ILE A 262 -7.55 -23.17 -7.67
C ILE A 262 -7.63 -23.87 -6.31
N ASN A 263 -8.85 -24.03 -5.80
CA ASN A 263 -9.09 -24.64 -4.48
C ASN A 263 -9.12 -26.18 -4.54
#